data_AF-A0A6C0LPZ0-F1
#
_entry.id   AF-A0A6C0LPZ0-F1
#
_cell.length_a   1.000
_cell.length_b   1.000
_cell.length_c   1.000
_cell.angle_alpha   90.00
_cell.angle_beta   90.00
_cell.angle_gamma   90.00
#
_symmetry.space_group_name_H-M   'P 1'
#
loop_
_entity.id
_entity.type
_entity.pdbx_description
1 polymer ?
#
loop_
_entity_poly.entity_id
_entity_poly.type
_entity_poly.pdbx_seq_one_letter_code
_entity_poly.pdbx_strand_id
1 'polypeptide(L)'
;MDSANNIPAQIKHIFDNNVISDLQRFIKKRQCLNETNMVLVYLFHIVQTAGILTTTIAAGNNAKTYIWLGIGLNLLASLVNIFEQTNNNISKKLMKDIQLIKDGKYLDDGIVVEIEEKNPIQKQPERETDKTNLEQPLL
;
A
#
# COMPACT_ATOMS: atom_id res chain seq x y z
N MET A 1 52.03 -5.63 -24.67
CA MET A 1 50.96 -4.81 -25.28
C MET A 1 49.84 -4.72 -24.26
N ASP A 2 49.58 -3.49 -23.84
CA ASP A 2 49.13 -3.15 -22.51
C ASP A 2 47.67 -3.52 -22.22
N SER A 3 47.49 -4.45 -21.28
CA SER A 3 46.21 -4.77 -20.64
C SER A 3 45.66 -3.61 -19.77
N ALA A 4 46.32 -2.45 -19.75
CA ALA A 4 46.06 -1.36 -18.81
C ALA A 4 45.02 -0.32 -19.28
N ASN A 5 44.65 -0.24 -20.57
CA ASN A 5 43.88 0.90 -21.09
C ASN A 5 42.64 0.54 -21.92
N ASN A 6 42.00 -0.60 -21.70
CA ASN A 6 40.70 -0.86 -22.33
C ASN A 6 39.55 -0.30 -21.47
N ILE A 7 39.49 1.04 -21.40
CA ILE A 7 38.47 1.81 -20.67
C ILE A 7 37.04 1.30 -20.99
N PRO A 8 36.66 1.04 -22.26
CA PRO A 8 35.35 0.48 -22.59
C PRO A 8 35.04 -0.87 -21.91
N ALA A 9 36.04 -1.75 -21.81
CA ALA A 9 35.88 -3.05 -21.16
C ALA A 9 35.71 -2.91 -19.64
N GLN A 10 36.42 -1.97 -19.01
CA GLN A 10 36.26 -1.66 -17.59
C GLN A 10 34.90 -1.04 -17.29
N ILE A 11 34.44 -0.10 -18.14
CA ILE A 11 33.10 0.49 -18.03
C ILE A 11 32.03 -0.59 -18.15
N LYS A 12 32.12 -1.46 -19.15
CA LYS A 12 31.17 -2.58 -19.32
C LYS A 12 31.13 -3.48 -18.10
N HIS A 13 32.30 -3.83 -17.56
CA HIS A 13 32.40 -4.65 -16.35
C HIS A 13 31.75 -3.98 -15.12
N ILE A 14 31.88 -2.65 -14.98
CA ILE A 14 31.21 -1.90 -13.91
C ILE A 14 29.69 -1.99 -14.05
N PHE A 15 29.15 -1.78 -15.25
CA PHE A 15 27.70 -1.89 -15.49
C PHE A 15 27.20 -3.33 -15.28
N ASP A 16 27.90 -4.32 -15.81
CA ASP A 16 27.54 -5.74 -15.64
C ASP A 16 27.48 -6.11 -14.14
N ASN A 17 28.46 -5.66 -13.35
CA ASN A 17 28.46 -5.88 -11.90
C ASN A 17 27.34 -5.13 -11.17
N ASN A 18 27.02 -3.90 -11.59
CA ASN A 18 25.94 -3.12 -11.01
C ASN A 18 24.58 -3.82 -11.24
N VAL A 19 24.34 -4.29 -12.47
CA VAL A 19 23.12 -5.04 -12.83
C VAL A 19 22.94 -6.28 -11.94
N ILE A 20 24.01 -7.04 -11.71
CA ILE A 20 23.98 -8.22 -10.84
C ILE A 20 23.68 -7.84 -9.38
N SER A 21 24.34 -6.79 -8.89
CA SER A 21 24.14 -6.27 -7.53
C SER A 21 22.70 -5.78 -7.32
N ASP A 22 22.16 -5.02 -8.26
CA ASP A 22 20.79 -4.51 -8.21
C ASP A 22 19.76 -5.62 -8.31
N LEU A 23 19.98 -6.62 -9.15
CA LEU A 23 19.12 -7.80 -9.23
C LEU A 23 19.01 -8.51 -7.87
N GLN A 24 20.15 -8.74 -7.20
CA GLN A 24 20.17 -9.35 -5.86
C GLN A 24 19.43 -8.49 -4.83
N ARG A 25 19.67 -7.18 -4.86
CA ARG A 25 19.01 -6.21 -3.97
C ARG A 25 17.51 -6.15 -4.20
N PHE A 26 17.04 -6.16 -5.44
CA PHE A 26 15.63 -6.10 -5.80
C PHE A 26 14.89 -7.37 -5.38
N ILE A 27 15.48 -8.54 -5.61
CA ILE A 27 14.90 -9.83 -5.17
C ILE A 27 14.76 -9.85 -3.64
N LYS A 28 15.83 -9.49 -2.92
CA LYS A 28 15.81 -9.47 -1.45
C LYS A 28 14.80 -8.47 -0.90
N LYS A 29 14.76 -7.26 -1.46
CA LYS A 29 13.79 -6.22 -1.08
C LYS A 29 12.36 -6.69 -1.34
N ARG A 30 12.11 -7.34 -2.48
CA ARG A 30 10.78 -7.86 -2.83
C ARG A 30 10.32 -8.98 -1.88
N GLN A 31 11.22 -9.87 -1.46
CA GLN A 31 10.91 -10.90 -0.45
C GLN A 31 10.49 -10.26 0.88
N CYS A 32 11.26 -9.29 1.37
CA CYS A 32 10.95 -8.55 2.60
C CYS A 32 9.61 -7.81 2.50
N LEU A 33 9.35 -7.13 1.37
CA LEU A 33 8.08 -6.46 1.14
C LEU A 33 6.90 -7.43 1.10
N ASN A 34 7.07 -8.63 0.53
CA ASN A 34 6.02 -9.64 0.45
C ASN A 34 5.66 -10.20 1.83
N GLU A 35 6.66 -10.49 2.67
CA GLU A 35 6.45 -10.91 4.06
C GLU A 35 5.74 -9.81 4.87
N THR A 36 6.21 -8.57 4.75
CA THR A 36 5.61 -7.40 5.40
C THR A 36 4.18 -7.16 4.92
N ASN A 37 3.90 -7.38 3.63
CA ASN A 37 2.56 -7.21 3.09
C ASN A 37 1.54 -8.15 3.74
N MET A 38 1.92 -9.42 3.94
CA MET A 38 1.07 -10.38 4.64
C MET A 38 0.77 -9.94 6.07
N VAL A 39 1.79 -9.44 6.80
CA VAL A 39 1.61 -8.89 8.15
C VAL A 39 0.67 -7.69 8.16
N LEU A 40 0.81 -6.75 7.22
CA LEU A 40 -0.03 -5.56 7.13
C LEU A 40 -1.49 -5.91 6.82
N VAL A 41 -1.75 -6.88 5.95
CA VAL A 41 -3.11 -7.36 5.66
C VAL A 41 -3.79 -7.92 6.92
N TYR A 42 -3.09 -8.76 7.68
CA TYR A 42 -3.65 -9.29 8.93
C TYR A 42 -3.86 -8.19 9.97
N LEU A 43 -2.90 -7.27 10.11
CA LEU A 43 -3.02 -6.13 11.03
C LEU A 43 -4.21 -5.25 10.67
N PHE A 44 -4.42 -4.96 9.38
CA PHE A 44 -5.55 -4.19 8.89
C PHE A 44 -6.88 -4.79 9.35
N HIS A 45 -7.09 -6.08 9.09
CA HIS A 45 -8.34 -6.75 9.45
C HIS A 45 -8.55 -6.83 10.96
N ILE A 46 -7.50 -7.08 11.74
CA ILE A 46 -7.59 -7.10 13.22
C ILE A 46 -8.04 -5.74 13.74
N VAL A 47 -7.40 -4.66 13.30
CA VAL A 47 -7.70 -3.30 13.76
C VAL A 47 -9.10 -2.86 13.29
N GLN A 48 -9.46 -3.17 12.04
CA GLN A 48 -10.77 -2.85 11.49
C GLN A 48 -11.90 -3.57 12.25
N THR A 49 -11.77 -4.87 12.48
CA THR A 49 -12.78 -5.64 13.23
C THR A 49 -12.89 -5.16 14.67
N ALA A 50 -11.76 -4.86 15.34
CA ALA A 50 -11.77 -4.29 16.68
C ALA A 50 -12.46 -2.90 16.73
N GLY A 51 -12.27 -2.07 15.71
CA GLY A 51 -12.91 -0.76 15.59
C GLY A 51 -14.43 -0.87 15.44
N ILE A 52 -14.89 -1.75 14.54
CA ILE A 52 -16.32 -2.03 14.35
C ILE A 52 -16.93 -2.57 15.64
N LEU A 53 -16.32 -3.59 16.26
CA LEU A 53 -16.80 -4.21 17.49
C LEU A 53 -16.93 -3.18 18.63
N THR A 54 -15.90 -2.36 18.81
CA THR A 54 -15.87 -1.29 19.84
C THR A 54 -17.00 -0.30 19.60
N THR A 55 -17.20 0.14 18.35
CA THR A 55 -18.25 1.09 17.99
C THR A 55 -19.64 0.49 18.24
N THR A 56 -19.87 -0.77 17.89
CA THR A 56 -21.15 -1.47 18.09
C THR A 56 -21.50 -1.59 19.58
N ILE A 57 -20.55 -2.03 20.41
CA ILE A 57 -20.78 -2.16 21.86
C ILE A 57 -21.01 -0.79 22.51
N ALA A 58 -20.23 0.22 22.10
CA ALA A 58 -20.35 1.57 22.63
C ALA A 58 -21.71 2.22 22.29
N ALA A 59 -22.19 2.00 21.06
CA ALA A 59 -23.50 2.46 20.62
C ALA A 59 -24.64 1.80 21.43
N GLY A 60 -24.54 0.48 21.68
CA GLY A 60 -25.53 -0.25 22.48
C GLY A 60 -25.64 0.25 23.94
N ASN A 61 -24.53 0.73 24.50
CA ASN A 61 -24.47 1.24 25.88
C ASN A 61 -24.59 2.78 26.00
N ASN A 62 -24.91 3.49 24.90
CA ASN A 62 -24.94 4.96 24.84
C ASN A 62 -23.64 5.65 25.34
N ALA A 63 -22.51 4.95 25.28
CA ALA A 63 -21.26 5.41 25.86
C ALA A 63 -20.43 6.17 24.81
N LYS A 64 -20.77 7.46 24.63
CA LYS A 64 -20.22 8.35 23.57
C LYS A 64 -18.69 8.34 23.45
N THR A 65 -17.97 8.22 24.56
CA THR A 65 -16.49 8.20 24.57
C THR A 65 -15.93 7.00 23.81
N TYR A 66 -16.52 5.82 23.95
CA TYR A 66 -16.04 4.60 23.28
C TYR A 66 -16.43 4.55 21.80
N ILE A 67 -17.46 5.28 21.39
CA ILE A 67 -17.82 5.45 19.97
C ILE A 67 -16.68 6.14 19.23
N TRP A 68 -16.14 7.24 19.80
CA TRP A 68 -15.00 7.94 19.21
C TRP A 68 -13.73 7.09 19.17
N LEU A 69 -13.51 6.24 20.17
CA LEU A 69 -12.41 5.27 20.16
C LEU A 69 -12.54 4.28 18.99
N GLY A 70 -13.74 3.73 18.76
CA GLY A 70 -13.99 2.81 17.65
C GLY A 70 -13.82 3.46 16.27
N ILE A 71 -14.27 4.71 16.11
CA ILE A 71 -14.02 5.52 14.90
C ILE A 71 -12.51 5.73 14.70
N GLY A 72 -11.77 6.04 15.77
CA GLY A 72 -10.31 6.20 15.73
C GLY A 72 -9.58 4.93 15.30
N LEU A 73 -10.02 3.75 15.77
CA LEU A 73 -9.48 2.46 15.32
C LEU A 73 -9.73 2.21 13.82
N ASN A 74 -10.91 2.55 13.31
CA ASN A 74 -11.20 2.42 11.88
C ASN A 74 -10.34 3.35 11.01
N LEU A 75 -10.03 4.56 11.50
CA LEU A 75 -9.07 5.45 10.86
C LEU A 75 -7.65 4.84 10.85
N LEU A 76 -7.22 4.25 11.97
CA LEU A 76 -5.94 3.55 12.05
C LEU A 76 -5.87 2.37 11.06
N ALA A 77 -6.96 1.61 10.92
CA ALA A 77 -7.04 0.55 9.90
C ALA A 77 -6.85 1.11 8.49
N SER A 78 -7.48 2.25 8.18
CA SER A 78 -7.30 2.91 6.88
C SER A 78 -5.84 3.31 6.61
N LEU A 79 -5.10 3.77 7.64
CA LEU A 79 -3.67 4.07 7.52
C LEU A 79 -2.84 2.81 7.22
N VAL A 80 -3.10 1.71 7.93
CA VAL A 80 -2.42 0.42 7.67
C VAL A 80 -2.67 -0.04 6.23
N ASN A 81 -3.88 0.13 5.72
CA ASN A 81 -4.23 -0.20 4.34
C ASN A 81 -3.49 0.69 3.30
N ILE A 82 -3.21 1.95 3.62
CA ILE A 82 -2.38 2.80 2.74
C ILE A 82 -0.93 2.32 2.70
N PHE A 83 -0.38 1.85 3.83
CA PHE A 83 0.96 1.25 3.87
C PHE A 83 1.02 -0.07 3.07
N GLU A 84 0.00 -0.90 3.17
CA GLU A 84 -0.16 -2.13 2.37
C GLU A 84 -0.12 -1.82 0.87
N GLN A 85 -0.93 -0.85 0.42
CA GLN A 85 -0.96 -0.42 -0.97
C GLN A 85 0.39 0.14 -1.45
N THR A 86 1.06 0.92 -0.60
CA THR A 86 2.39 1.47 -0.89
C THR A 86 3.41 0.34 -1.08
N ASN A 87 3.41 -0.65 -0.19
CA ASN A 87 4.29 -1.82 -0.29
C ASN A 87 4.01 -2.64 -1.56
N ASN A 88 2.73 -2.86 -1.89
CA ASN A 88 2.35 -3.53 -3.13
C ASN A 88 2.82 -2.78 -4.38
N ASN A 89 2.71 -1.45 -4.40
CA ASN A 89 3.17 -0.63 -5.52
C ASN A 89 4.69 -0.70 -5.69
N ILE A 90 5.46 -0.63 -4.60
CA ILE A 90 6.92 -0.80 -4.63
C ILE A 90 7.28 -2.21 -5.11
N SER A 91 6.57 -3.24 -4.64
CA SER A 91 6.81 -4.64 -5.04
C SER A 91 6.56 -4.87 -6.54
N LYS A 92 5.50 -4.28 -7.10
CA LYS A 92 5.21 -4.32 -8.55
C LYS A 92 6.28 -3.62 -9.36
N LYS A 93 6.76 -2.47 -8.91
CA LYS A 93 7.86 -1.75 -9.58
C LYS A 93 9.14 -2.57 -9.58
N LEU A 94 9.55 -3.11 -8.43
CA LEU A 94 10.71 -4.02 -8.33
C LEU A 94 10.59 -5.21 -9.29
N MET A 95 9.38 -5.75 -9.49
CA MET A 95 9.17 -6.81 -10.48
C MET A 95 9.40 -6.34 -11.92
N LYS A 96 8.95 -5.13 -12.28
CA LYS A 96 9.22 -4.54 -13.59
C LYS A 96 10.73 -4.35 -13.79
N ASP A 97 11.44 -3.84 -12.79
CA ASP A 97 12.89 -3.64 -12.85
C ASP A 97 13.64 -4.97 -13.03
N ILE A 98 13.23 -6.03 -12.31
CA ILE A 98 13.75 -7.40 -12.51
C ILE A 98 13.47 -7.93 -13.92
N GLN A 99 12.29 -7.65 -14.49
CA GLN A 99 11.96 -8.02 -15.87
C GLN A 99 12.83 -7.27 -16.88
N LEU A 100 13.06 -5.96 -16.68
CA LEU A 100 13.95 -5.16 -17.52
C LEU A 100 15.40 -5.68 -17.47
N ILE A 101 15.86 -6.11 -16.29
CA ILE A 101 17.19 -6.76 -16.14
C ILE A 101 17.24 -8.05 -16.94
N LYS A 102 16.22 -8.90 -16.83
CA LYS A 102 16.12 -10.16 -17.58
C LYS A 102 16.12 -9.92 -19.10
N ASP A 103 15.45 -8.88 -19.56
CA ASP A 103 15.32 -8.54 -20.97
C ASP A 103 16.51 -7.73 -21.52
N GLY A 104 17.51 -7.41 -20.68
CA GLY A 104 18.70 -6.64 -21.06
C GLY A 104 18.43 -5.16 -21.34
N LYS A 105 17.27 -4.64 -20.90
CA LYS A 105 16.81 -3.26 -21.11
C LYS A 105 16.86 -2.42 -19.83
N TYR A 106 17.51 -2.91 -18.79
CA TYR A 106 17.59 -2.23 -17.52
C TYR A 106 18.46 -0.98 -17.62
N LEU A 107 17.88 0.15 -17.22
CA LEU A 107 18.56 1.40 -16.96
C LEU A 107 18.35 1.72 -15.48
N ASP A 108 19.44 2.04 -14.78
CA ASP A 108 19.39 2.52 -13.41
C ASP A 108 18.90 3.97 -13.39
N ASP A 109 17.63 4.15 -13.73
CA ASP A 109 16.93 5.41 -13.54
C ASP A 109 16.49 5.46 -12.07
N GLY A 110 17.13 6.33 -11.29
CA GLY A 110 16.76 6.62 -9.91
C GLY A 110 15.37 7.25 -9.82
N ILE A 111 14.32 6.45 -10.01
CA ILE A 111 12.95 6.97 -10.13
C ILE A 111 12.35 7.17 -8.73
N VAL A 112 12.11 8.44 -8.39
CA VAL A 112 11.30 8.91 -7.27
C VAL A 112 9.88 8.36 -7.42
N VAL A 113 9.29 7.87 -6.33
CA VAL A 113 7.95 7.29 -6.31
C VAL A 113 6.91 8.40 -6.55
N GLU A 114 6.33 8.47 -7.74
CA GLU A 114 5.02 9.10 -7.92
C GLU A 114 3.95 8.11 -7.45
N ILE A 115 3.20 8.52 -6.44
CA ILE A 115 2.07 7.75 -5.91
C ILE A 115 0.94 7.89 -6.92
N GLU A 116 0.60 6.82 -7.65
CA GLU A 116 -0.63 6.80 -8.43
C GLU A 116 -1.82 6.98 -7.46
N GLU A 117 -2.51 8.12 -7.54
CA GLU A 117 -3.74 8.41 -6.78
C GLU A 117 -4.85 7.42 -7.17
N LYS A 118 -4.86 6.25 -6.54
CA LYS A 118 -6.02 5.37 -6.63
C LYS A 118 -7.08 5.85 -5.64
N ASN A 119 -7.92 6.76 -6.12
CA ASN A 119 -9.07 7.32 -5.40
C ASN A 119 -10.01 6.19 -4.90
N PRO A 120 -10.13 5.93 -3.58
CA PRO A 120 -11.12 4.99 -3.06
C PRO A 120 -12.23 5.79 -2.38
N ILE A 121 -13.07 6.46 -3.18
CA ILE A 121 -14.38 6.88 -2.68
C ILE A 121 -15.28 5.63 -2.74
N GLN A 122 -15.33 4.91 -1.63
CA GLN A 122 -16.45 4.00 -1.37
C GLN A 122 -17.72 4.85 -1.31
N LYS A 123 -18.47 4.89 -2.41
CA LYS A 123 -19.86 5.37 -2.40
C LYS A 123 -20.63 4.46 -1.44
N GLN A 124 -21.00 4.98 -0.27
CA GLN A 124 -22.12 4.42 0.49
C GLN A 124 -23.36 4.47 -0.42
N PRO A 125 -24.21 3.42 -0.46
CA PRO A 125 -25.44 3.49 -1.22
C PRO A 125 -26.34 4.56 -0.59
N GLU A 126 -26.74 5.53 -1.41
CA GLU A 126 -27.77 6.52 -1.10
C GLU A 126 -29.03 5.76 -0.65
N ARG A 127 -29.45 5.98 0.60
CA ARG A 127 -30.79 5.57 1.02
C ARG A 127 -31.77 6.54 0.36
N GLU A 128 -32.55 6.03 -0.58
CA GLU A 128 -33.75 6.66 -1.11
C GLU A 128 -34.66 7.10 0.04
N THR A 129 -34.78 8.41 0.25
CA THR A 129 -35.86 8.98 1.05
C THR A 129 -37.11 8.98 0.18
N ASP A 130 -37.86 7.89 0.24
CA ASP A 130 -39.24 7.86 -0.24
C ASP A 130 -40.10 8.79 0.64
N LYS A 131 -41.04 9.45 -0.04
CA LYS A 131 -41.86 10.54 0.45
C LYS A 131 -43.03 9.97 1.26
N THR A 132 -43.19 10.42 2.50
CA THR A 132 -44.53 10.56 3.09
C THR A 132 -44.57 11.80 3.97
N ASN A 133 -45.13 12.87 3.42
CA ASN A 133 -45.84 13.87 4.21
C ASN A 133 -47.08 13.19 4.77
N LEU A 134 -47.30 13.27 6.10
CA LEU A 134 -48.63 13.55 6.65
C LEU A 134 -48.49 13.99 8.11
N GLU A 135 -48.61 15.30 8.30
CA GLU A 135 -49.32 16.01 9.37
C GLU A 135 -49.32 15.42 10.79
N GLN A 136 -48.64 16.15 11.70
CA GLN A 136 -49.03 16.19 13.10
C GLN A 136 -50.41 16.86 13.24
N PRO A 137 -51.24 16.41 14.18
CA PRO A 137 -52.02 17.35 14.97
C PRO A 137 -51.75 17.21 16.47
N LEU A 138 -51.69 18.38 17.10
CA LEU A 138 -51.73 18.66 18.52
C LEU A 138 -52.90 17.94 19.22
N LEU A 139 -52.58 17.26 20.32
CA LEU A 139 -53.37 17.24 21.57
C LEU A 139 -52.47 16.77 22.72
#